data_AF-A0A928I1D0-F1
#
_entry.id   AF-A0A928I1D0-F1
#
_cell.length_a   1.000
_cell.length_b   1.000
_cell.length_c   1.000
_cell.angle_alpha   90.00
_cell.angle_beta   90.00
_cell.angle_gamma   90.00
#
_symmetry.space_group_name_H-M   'P 1'
#
loop_
_entity.id
_entity.type
_entity.pdbx_description
1 polymer ?
#
loop_
_entity_poly.entity_id
_entity_poly.type
_entity_poly.pdbx_seq_one_letter_code
_entity_poly.pdbx_strand_id
1 'polypeptide(L)'
;MEFLEVVLSFPRKRGRTEGYTSRCDDWMRDLSWEDYDEYVFIVYNYSQFLFSDYHGKGVFFSAFEEYTKFWEYGVEHCVVGEKSKDFNLYLVVEEKY
;
A
#
# COMPACT_ATOMS: atom_id res chain seq x y z
N MET A 1 -0.93 2.16 13.49
CA MET A 1 -1.44 1.55 12.25
C MET A 1 -2.68 2.23 11.67
N GLU A 2 -3.42 3.06 12.43
CA GLU A 2 -4.37 4.06 11.83
C GLU A 2 -3.71 5.00 10.80
N PHE A 3 -2.38 5.08 10.85
CA PHE A 3 -1.57 6.03 10.12
C PHE A 3 -1.66 5.88 8.58
N LEU A 4 -1.58 4.66 8.03
CA LEU A 4 -1.60 4.45 6.58
C LEU A 4 -2.97 4.73 5.96
N GLU A 5 -4.05 4.33 6.63
CA GLU A 5 -5.41 4.58 6.16
C GLU A 5 -5.76 6.07 6.12
N VAL A 6 -5.29 6.84 7.12
CA VAL A 6 -5.49 8.30 7.16
C VAL A 6 -4.71 8.98 6.04
N VAL A 7 -3.47 8.56 5.82
CA VAL A 7 -2.61 9.16 4.79
C VAL A 7 -3.05 8.80 3.38
N LEU A 8 -3.45 7.56 3.15
CA LEU A 8 -3.88 7.07 1.84
C LEU A 8 -5.38 7.31 1.57
N SER A 9 -6.11 7.88 2.53
CA SER A 9 -7.52 8.31 2.38
C SER A 9 -8.48 7.20 1.92
N PHE A 10 -8.27 5.95 2.36
CA PHE A 10 -9.13 4.83 1.97
C PHE A 10 -10.59 5.01 2.45
N PRO A 11 -11.60 4.55 1.68
CA PRO A 11 -13.01 4.70 2.05
C PRO A 11 -13.32 4.04 3.41
N ARG A 12 -13.79 4.83 4.38
CA ARG A 12 -14.23 4.31 5.69
C ARG A 12 -15.68 3.83 5.61
N LYS A 13 -15.94 2.52 5.68
CA LYS A 13 -17.28 2.05 6.09
C LYS A 13 -17.46 2.35 7.59
N ARG A 14 -18.58 3.01 7.94
CA ARG A 14 -19.03 3.20 9.33
C ARG A 14 -19.35 1.81 9.92
N GLY A 15 -18.49 1.33 10.81
CA GLY A 15 -18.73 0.10 11.58
C GLY A 15 -17.46 -0.35 12.27
N ARG A 16 -17.53 -0.61 13.58
CA ARG A 16 -16.39 -1.11 14.36
C ARG A 16 -16.01 -2.50 13.85
N THR A 17 -14.91 -2.59 13.12
CA THR A 17 -14.15 -3.83 13.00
C THR A 17 -12.87 -3.62 13.81
N GLU A 18 -12.77 -4.35 14.93
CA GLU A 18 -11.55 -4.42 15.72
C GLU A 18 -10.50 -5.18 14.90
N GLY A 19 -9.46 -4.47 14.45
CA GLY A 19 -8.42 -5.01 13.56
C GLY A 19 -7.95 -4.03 12.49
N TYR A 20 -7.47 -2.85 12.91
CA TYR A 20 -7.15 -1.71 12.04
C TYR A 20 -6.00 -1.92 11.05
N THR A 21 -5.22 -2.98 11.19
CA THR A 21 -4.20 -3.40 10.20
C THR A 21 -4.83 -4.07 8.99
N SER A 22 -5.90 -4.85 9.21
CA SER A 22 -6.41 -5.75 8.18
C SER A 22 -6.93 -4.97 6.98
N ARG A 23 -7.56 -3.82 7.18
CA ARG A 23 -8.27 -3.14 6.09
C ARG A 23 -7.32 -2.54 5.06
N CYS A 24 -6.26 -1.85 5.47
CA CYS A 24 -5.28 -1.35 4.50
C CYS A 24 -4.64 -2.52 3.75
N ASP A 25 -4.25 -3.58 4.47
CA ASP A 25 -3.68 -4.78 3.87
C ASP A 25 -4.65 -5.49 2.92
N ASP A 26 -5.93 -5.57 3.28
CA ASP A 26 -6.99 -6.16 2.48
C ASP A 26 -7.16 -5.36 1.18
N TRP A 27 -7.21 -4.03 1.25
CA TRP A 27 -7.29 -3.18 0.06
C TRP A 27 -6.05 -3.29 -0.83
N MET A 28 -4.87 -3.40 -0.23
CA MET A 28 -3.61 -3.45 -0.98
C MET A 28 -3.33 -4.83 -1.59
N ARG A 29 -3.95 -5.90 -1.06
CA ARG A 29 -3.85 -7.28 -1.56
C ARG A 29 -5.03 -7.71 -2.43
N ASP A 30 -6.15 -7.01 -2.35
CA ASP A 30 -7.31 -7.20 -3.20
C ASP A 30 -7.50 -5.97 -4.09
N LEU A 31 -6.67 -5.85 -5.13
CA LEU A 31 -6.84 -4.86 -6.19
C LEU A 31 -7.66 -5.42 -7.36
N SER A 32 -8.33 -6.56 -7.19
CA SER A 32 -9.04 -7.29 -8.26
C SER A 32 -10.16 -6.50 -8.93
N TRP A 33 -10.59 -5.39 -8.31
CA TRP A 33 -11.54 -4.47 -8.92
C TRP A 33 -10.95 -3.68 -10.11
N GLU A 34 -9.63 -3.58 -10.21
CA GLU A 34 -8.92 -3.04 -11.37
C GLU A 34 -8.17 -4.19 -12.08
N ASP A 35 -8.57 -4.55 -13.30
CA ASP A 35 -7.95 -5.66 -14.06
C ASP A 35 -6.68 -5.18 -14.79
N TYR A 36 -5.61 -4.93 -14.02
CA TYR A 36 -4.29 -4.54 -14.54
C TYR A 36 -3.21 -5.57 -14.23
N ASP A 37 -2.22 -5.64 -15.11
CA ASP A 37 -1.01 -6.48 -14.95
C ASP A 37 0.07 -5.79 -14.09
N GLU A 38 -0.04 -4.48 -13.89
CA GLU A 38 0.90 -3.66 -13.11
C GLU A 38 0.14 -2.64 -12.26
N TYR A 39 0.55 -2.50 -11.00
CA TYR A 39 0.10 -1.47 -10.09
C TYR A 39 1.24 -0.54 -9.70
N VAL A 40 0.99 0.77 -9.81
CA VAL A 40 1.97 1.81 -9.51
C VAL A 40 1.45 2.73 -8.41
N PHE A 41 2.19 2.79 -7.31
CA PHE A 41 1.94 3.70 -6.20
C PHE A 41 2.97 4.82 -6.20
N ILE A 42 2.51 6.07 -6.18
CA ILE A 42 3.38 7.24 -6.24
C ILE A 42 3.15 8.10 -4.99
N VAL A 43 4.22 8.30 -4.22
CA VAL A 43 4.26 9.24 -3.11
C VAL A 43 4.93 10.52 -3.59
N TYR A 44 4.11 11.55 -3.84
CA TYR A 44 4.60 12.90 -4.11
C TYR A 44 5.07 13.58 -2.83
N ASN A 45 5.99 14.55 -2.97
CA ASN A 45 6.53 15.30 -1.85
C ASN A 45 7.10 14.41 -0.74
N TYR A 46 7.86 13.38 -1.13
CA TYR A 46 8.45 12.43 -0.19
C TYR A 46 9.34 13.10 0.88
N SER A 47 9.92 14.26 0.57
CA SER A 47 10.66 15.08 1.54
C SER A 47 9.81 15.52 2.74
N GLN A 48 8.51 15.74 2.54
CA GLN A 48 7.56 16.09 3.60
C GLN A 48 6.81 14.88 4.13
N PHE A 49 6.69 13.82 3.31
CA PHE A 49 6.04 12.58 3.70
C PHE A 49 6.72 11.97 4.93
N LEU A 50 5.98 11.95 6.04
CA LEU A 50 6.44 11.40 7.31
C LEU A 50 7.75 11.94 7.82
N PHE A 51 8.06 13.20 7.47
CA PHE A 51 9.35 13.80 7.79
C PHE A 51 9.71 13.69 9.28
N SER A 52 8.76 13.92 10.17
CA SER A 52 8.95 13.89 11.62
C SER A 52 8.57 12.57 12.31
N ASP A 53 8.05 11.58 11.57
CA ASP A 53 7.59 10.31 12.13
C ASP A 53 8.33 9.13 11.47
N TYR A 54 9.52 8.88 11.99
CA TYR A 54 10.40 7.78 11.55
C TYR A 54 9.78 6.40 11.77
N HIS A 55 8.98 6.22 12.82
CA HIS A 55 8.33 4.95 13.10
C HIS A 55 7.24 4.67 12.05
N GLY A 56 6.36 5.64 11.78
CA GLY A 56 5.36 5.53 10.72
C GLY A 56 5.99 5.28 9.35
N LYS A 57 7.14 5.89 9.08
CA LYS A 57 7.91 5.68 7.85
C LYS A 57 8.43 4.24 7.73
N GLY A 58 8.97 3.67 8.81
CA GLY A 58 9.37 2.27 8.84
C GLY A 58 8.20 1.33 8.60
N VAL A 59 7.07 1.56 9.27
CA VAL A 59 5.84 0.78 9.07
C VAL A 59 5.34 0.85 7.62
N PHE A 60 5.37 2.04 7.00
CA PHE A 60 5.00 2.22 5.60
C PHE A 60 5.87 1.36 4.67
N PHE A 61 7.19 1.40 4.83
CA PHE A 61 8.09 0.63 3.97
C PHE A 61 7.95 -0.87 4.17
N SER A 62 7.84 -1.35 5.41
CA SER A 62 7.62 -2.77 5.70
C SER A 62 6.32 -3.28 5.09
N ALA A 63 5.24 -2.49 5.17
CA ALA A 63 3.97 -2.87 4.56
C ALA A 63 4.07 -2.97 3.03
N PHE A 64 4.67 -1.98 2.38
CA PHE A 64 4.86 -2.00 0.92
C PHE A 64 5.77 -3.13 0.44
N GLU A 65 6.82 -3.47 1.19
CA GLU A 65 7.65 -4.64 0.90
C GLU A 65 6.85 -5.94 0.94
N GLU A 66 5.94 -6.09 1.91
CA GLU A 66 5.03 -7.24 1.98
C GLU A 66 4.03 -7.25 0.82
N TYR A 67 3.48 -6.11 0.42
CA TYR A 67 2.55 -6.02 -0.71
C TYR A 67 3.24 -6.38 -2.02
N THR A 68 4.46 -5.87 -2.26
CA THR A 68 5.27 -6.24 -3.42
C THR A 68 5.49 -7.75 -3.46
N LYS A 69 5.92 -8.37 -2.35
CA LYS A 69 6.12 -9.83 -2.29
C LYS A 69 4.84 -10.61 -2.54
N PHE A 70 3.70 -10.10 -2.05
CA PHE A 70 2.41 -10.71 -2.31
C PHE A 70 2.08 -10.69 -3.80
N TRP A 71 2.17 -9.54 -4.48
CA TRP A 71 1.83 -9.45 -5.90
C TRP A 71 2.84 -10.14 -6.83
N GLU A 72 4.13 -10.11 -6.51
CA GLU A 72 5.16 -10.74 -7.34
C GLU A 72 5.21 -12.27 -7.20
N TYR A 73 4.91 -12.81 -6.01
CA TYR A 73 5.10 -14.25 -5.73
C TYR A 73 3.94 -14.91 -4.99
N GLY A 74 3.21 -14.19 -4.14
CA GLY A 74 2.19 -14.77 -3.26
C GLY A 74 0.83 -14.97 -3.90
N VAL A 75 0.43 -14.10 -4.83
CA VAL A 75 -0.94 -14.00 -5.34
C VAL A 75 -1.38 -15.28 -6.04
N GLU A 76 -0.51 -15.91 -6.82
CA GLU A 76 -0.80 -17.15 -7.54
C GLU A 76 -1.08 -18.34 -6.61
N HIS A 77 -0.56 -18.29 -5.38
CA HIS A 77 -0.74 -19.34 -4.37
C HIS A 77 -1.94 -19.08 -3.45
N CYS A 78 -2.39 -17.83 -3.36
CA CYS A 78 -3.42 -17.40 -2.44
C CYS A 78 -4.75 -17.07 -3.12
N VAL A 79 -4.74 -16.73 -4.42
CA VAL A 79 -5.91 -16.29 -5.17
C VAL A 79 -6.05 -17.12 -6.44
N VAL A 80 -7.18 -17.84 -6.56
CA VAL A 80 -7.43 -18.75 -7.67
C VAL A 80 -7.62 -17.97 -8.97
N GLY A 81 -6.76 -18.23 -9.96
CA GLY A 81 -6.88 -17.67 -11.30
C GLY A 81 -6.14 -16.35 -11.51
N GLU A 82 -5.62 -15.74 -10.45
CA GLU A 82 -4.71 -14.60 -10.56
C GLU A 82 -3.30 -15.06 -10.96
N LYS A 83 -2.54 -14.10 -11.47
CA LYS A 83 -1.12 -14.26 -11.84
C LYS A 83 -0.29 -13.25 -11.08
N SER A 84 1.01 -13.48 -10.99
CA SER A 84 1.95 -12.48 -10.51
C SER A 84 1.82 -11.18 -11.30
N LYS A 85 1.81 -10.07 -10.57
CA LYS A 85 1.65 -8.70 -11.10
C LYS A 85 2.79 -7.83 -10.62
N ASP A 86 3.20 -6.89 -11.47
CA ASP A 86 4.22 -5.91 -11.09
C ASP A 86 3.62 -4.93 -10.08
N PHE A 87 4.34 -4.67 -8.99
CA PHE A 87 3.86 -3.78 -7.93
C PHE A 87 4.96 -2.81 -7.50
N ASN A 88 4.85 -1.57 -8.00
CA ASN A 88 5.90 -0.56 -7.92
C ASN A 88 5.53 0.57 -6.96
N LEU A 89 6.50 0.98 -6.13
CA LEU A 89 6.41 2.17 -5.28
C LEU A 89 7.44 3.21 -5.71
N TYR A 90 6.99 4.37 -6.17
CA TYR A 90 7.83 5.51 -6.51
C TYR A 90 7.74 6.61 -5.44
N LEU A 91 8.90 7.09 -5.03
CA LEU A 91 9.04 8.19 -4.07
C LEU A 91 9.58 9.41 -4.79
N VAL A 92 8.73 10.41 -4.99
CA VAL A 92 9.09 11.62 -5.74
C VAL A 92 9.51 12.71 -4.76
N VAL A 93 10.75 13.16 -4.90
CA VAL A 93 11.26 14.33 -4.20
C VAL A 93 11.08 15.53 -5.12
N GLU A 94 10.29 16.52 -4.73
CA GLU A 94 10.26 17.79 -5.46
C GLU A 94 11.56 18.55 -5.19
N GLU A 95 12.43 18.63 -6.20
CA GLU A 95 13.53 19.59 -6.20
C GLU A 95 12.96 20.96 -6.59
N LYS A 96 12.96 21.92 -5.66
CA LYS A 96 12.70 23.32 -5.99
C LYS A 96 13.97 23.87 -6.67
N TYR A 97 13.90 24.07 -7.99
CA TYR A 97 14.88 24.85 -8.74
C TYR A 97 14.81 26.35 -8.38
#